data_AF-A0A969L6C6-F1
#
_entry.id   AF-A0A969L6C6-F1
#
_cell.length_a   1.000
_cell.length_b   1.000
_cell.length_c   1.000
_cell.angle_alpha   90.00
_cell.angle_beta   90.00
_cell.angle_gamma   90.00
#
_symmetry.space_group_name_H-M   'P 1'
#
loop_
_entity.id
_entity.type
_entity.pdbx_description
1 polymer ?
#
loop_
_entity_poly.entity_id
_entity_poly.type
_entity_poly.pdbx_seq_one_letter_code
_entity_poly.pdbx_strand_id
1 'polypeptide(L)'
;MGKNIIRIEMVKRVKYQNDVFEYAVFDYLYSSLFEYAVENKLDIWTEDEFVVRPEDLDELIKLCELSMKDLLAKFYKEPSQRQISKNSARYKKINIANEEYVVDYRLDPVGREVVGISYFRNWLREHKLFFAR
;
A
#
# COMPACT_ATOMS: atom_id res chain seq x y z
N MET A 1 4.05 -28.48 8.91
CA MET A 1 4.08 -27.49 7.81
C MET A 1 3.60 -26.16 8.39
N GLY A 2 4.49 -25.18 8.54
CA GLY A 2 4.11 -23.86 9.03
C GLY A 2 3.24 -23.17 7.99
N LYS A 3 2.12 -22.57 8.41
CA LYS A 3 1.31 -21.75 7.51
C LYS A 3 2.14 -20.53 7.10
N ASN A 4 2.21 -20.24 5.80
CA ASN A 4 2.79 -18.99 5.30
C ASN A 4 1.88 -17.85 5.79
N ILE A 5 2.39 -16.98 6.66
CA ILE A 5 1.62 -15.90 7.27
C ILE A 5 2.42 -14.61 7.07
N ILE A 6 1.75 -13.53 6.66
CA ILE A 6 2.34 -12.19 6.59
C ILE A 6 1.97 -11.46 7.88
N ARG A 7 2.94 -10.79 8.49
CA ARG A 7 2.75 -9.97 9.69
C ARG A 7 3.05 -8.53 9.33
N ILE A 8 2.04 -7.69 9.31
CA ILE A 8 2.19 -6.25 9.11
C ILE A 8 2.32 -5.63 10.51
N GLU A 9 3.52 -5.31 10.96
CA GLU A 9 3.67 -4.54 12.19
C GLU A 9 3.09 -3.14 11.95
N MET A 10 2.16 -2.73 12.81
CA MET A 10 1.52 -1.41 12.81
C MET A 10 2.54 -0.27 13.04
N VAL A 11 3.80 -0.64 13.31
CA VAL A 11 4.98 0.21 13.41
C VAL A 11 5.78 0.17 12.08
N LYS A 12 5.32 0.86 11.03
CA LYS A 12 6.10 1.15 9.78
C LYS A 12 6.85 -0.04 9.14
N ARG A 13 6.47 -1.28 9.43
CA ARG A 13 7.22 -2.49 9.04
C ARG A 13 6.27 -3.60 8.65
N VAL A 14 6.52 -4.23 7.52
CA VAL A 14 5.85 -5.48 7.13
C VAL A 14 6.88 -6.59 7.18
N LYS A 15 6.62 -7.65 7.92
CA LYS A 15 7.45 -8.84 8.01
C LYS A 15 6.78 -10.01 7.29
N TYR A 16 7.56 -10.70 6.46
CA TYR A 16 7.18 -11.98 5.89
C TYR A 16 8.35 -12.95 5.98
N GLN A 17 8.19 -14.03 6.74
CA GLN A 17 9.27 -14.97 7.04
C GLN A 17 10.53 -14.23 7.53
N ASN A 18 11.62 -14.28 6.76
CA ASN A 18 12.90 -13.60 7.07
C ASN A 18 13.02 -12.22 6.40
N ASP A 19 12.07 -11.84 5.56
CA ASP A 19 12.08 -10.56 4.86
C ASP A 19 11.33 -9.50 5.66
N VAL A 20 11.96 -8.33 5.81
CA VAL A 20 11.38 -7.17 6.47
C VAL A 20 11.30 -6.04 5.45
N PHE A 21 10.08 -5.64 5.12
CA PHE A 21 9.79 -4.43 4.35
C PHE A 21 9.55 -3.29 5.33
N GLU A 22 10.57 -2.47 5.57
CA GLU A 22 10.40 -1.23 6.33
C GLU A 22 9.92 -0.12 5.39
N TYR A 23 8.79 0.51 5.69
CA TYR A 23 8.37 1.72 4.97
C TYR A 23 7.78 2.73 5.92
N ALA A 24 8.30 3.96 5.82
CA ALA A 24 7.68 5.10 6.44
C ALA A 24 6.52 5.55 5.56
N VAL A 25 5.36 5.77 6.20
CA VAL A 25 4.12 6.33 5.65
C VAL A 25 3.21 5.29 4.97
N PHE A 26 2.21 4.88 5.75
CA PHE A 26 1.00 4.17 5.34
C PHE A 26 -0.17 4.67 6.19
N ASP A 27 -0.19 5.95 6.59
CA ASP A 27 -1.20 6.42 7.55
C ASP A 27 -2.61 6.30 6.95
N TYR A 28 -2.76 6.45 5.64
CA TYR A 28 -4.03 6.30 4.95
C TYR A 28 -4.39 4.84 4.72
N LEU A 29 -3.42 4.02 4.29
CA LEU A 29 -3.63 2.58 4.16
C LEU A 29 -3.95 1.95 5.52
N TYR A 30 -3.34 2.43 6.60
CA TYR A 30 -3.64 2.02 7.97
C TYR A 30 -5.11 2.25 8.31
N SER A 31 -5.66 3.44 8.00
CA SER A 31 -7.09 3.69 8.22
C SER A 31 -7.97 2.72 7.43
N SER A 32 -7.61 2.41 6.18
CA SER A 32 -8.37 1.43 5.38
C SER A 32 -8.24 -0.01 5.92
N LEU A 33 -7.05 -0.39 6.41
CA LEU A 33 -6.83 -1.69 7.05
C LEU A 33 -7.60 -1.81 8.37
N PHE A 34 -7.68 -0.71 9.12
CA PHE A 34 -8.48 -0.61 10.34
C PHE A 34 -9.97 -0.83 10.05
N GLU A 35 -10.53 -0.12 9.07
CA GLU A 35 -11.91 -0.29 8.65
C GLU A 35 -12.20 -1.74 8.23
N TYR A 36 -11.32 -2.31 7.39
CA TYR A 36 -11.43 -3.71 6.98
C TYR A 36 -11.39 -4.69 8.16
N ALA A 37 -10.50 -4.47 9.12
CA ALA A 37 -10.40 -5.30 10.31
C ALA A 37 -11.67 -5.27 11.15
N VAL A 38 -12.25 -4.08 11.35
CA VAL A 38 -13.52 -3.91 12.07
C VAL A 38 -14.66 -4.63 11.35
N GLU A 39 -14.78 -4.46 10.03
CA GLU A 39 -15.82 -5.11 9.22
C GLU A 39 -15.74 -6.64 9.27
N ASN A 40 -14.52 -7.18 9.26
CA ASN A 40 -14.27 -8.63 9.24
C ASN A 40 -14.06 -9.23 10.64
N LYS A 41 -14.24 -8.44 11.70
CA LYS A 41 -14.06 -8.86 13.11
C LYS A 41 -12.69 -9.48 13.36
N LEU A 42 -11.66 -8.91 12.76
CA LEU A 42 -10.27 -9.27 13.00
C LEU A 42 -9.80 -8.58 14.28
N ASP A 43 -9.16 -9.33 15.17
CA ASP A 43 -8.56 -8.76 16.37
C ASP A 43 -7.19 -8.16 16.01
N ILE A 44 -7.14 -6.83 15.92
CA ILE A 44 -5.96 -6.04 15.57
C ILE A 44 -5.46 -5.19 16.73
N TRP A 45 -6.04 -5.39 17.92
CA TRP A 45 -5.78 -4.58 19.12
C TRP A 45 -4.96 -5.32 20.16
N THR A 46 -4.94 -6.65 20.11
CA THR A 46 -4.15 -7.50 21.01
C THR A 46 -2.71 -7.68 20.54
N GLU A 47 -2.44 -7.51 19.25
CA GLU A 47 -1.11 -7.65 18.68
C GLU A 47 -0.77 -6.37 17.90
N ASP A 48 0.48 -5.88 18.05
CA ASP A 48 1.03 -4.79 17.24
C ASP A 48 1.21 -5.19 15.75
N GLU A 49 0.62 -6.32 15.35
CA GLU A 49 0.77 -7.02 14.08
C GLU A 49 -0.62 -7.27 13.44
N PHE A 50 -0.81 -6.78 12.22
CA PHE A 50 -1.90 -7.20 11.36
C PHE A 50 -1.48 -8.44 10.58
N VAL A 51 -2.09 -9.57 10.92
CA VAL A 51 -1.75 -10.87 10.36
C VAL A 51 -2.60 -11.14 9.11
N VAL A 52 -1.95 -11.19 7.94
CA VAL A 52 -2.61 -11.48 6.66
C VAL A 52 -2.35 -12.94 6.30
N ARG A 53 -3.43 -13.69 6.10
CA ARG A 53 -3.34 -15.07 5.63
C ARG A 53 -3.26 -15.07 4.09
N PRO A 54 -2.68 -16.12 3.47
CA PRO A 54 -2.57 -16.23 2.02
C PRO A 54 -3.91 -16.05 1.29
N GLU A 55 -5.00 -16.56 1.87
CA GLU A 55 -6.35 -16.41 1.35
C GLU A 55 -6.86 -14.96 1.32
N ASP A 56 -6.33 -14.09 2.19
CA ASP A 56 -6.74 -12.69 2.31
C ASP A 56 -5.91 -11.74 1.42
N LEU A 57 -4.88 -12.27 0.72
CA LEU A 57 -3.96 -11.47 -0.10
C LEU A 57 -4.64 -10.68 -1.21
N ASP A 58 -5.63 -11.27 -1.87
CA ASP A 58 -6.34 -10.60 -2.95
C ASP A 58 -7.18 -9.44 -2.43
N GLU A 59 -7.81 -9.60 -1.27
CA GLU A 59 -8.55 -8.53 -0.63
C GLU A 59 -7.60 -7.42 -0.15
N LEU A 60 -6.43 -7.76 0.38
CA LEU A 60 -5.42 -6.77 0.75
C LEU A 60 -4.87 -5.97 -0.44
N ILE A 61 -4.58 -6.64 -1.56
CA ILE A 61 -4.17 -5.98 -2.82
C ILE A 61 -5.27 -5.02 -3.28
N LYS A 62 -6.52 -5.44 -3.21
CA LYS A 62 -7.68 -4.63 -3.57
C LYS A 62 -7.87 -3.45 -2.61
N LEU A 63 -7.69 -3.63 -1.31
CA LEU A 63 -7.70 -2.54 -0.33
C LEU A 63 -6.64 -1.50 -0.67
N CYS A 64 -5.42 -1.91 -1.00
CA CYS A 64 -4.38 -0.97 -1.45
C CYS A 64 -4.85 -0.14 -2.66
N GLU A 65 -5.50 -0.75 -3.65
CA GLU A 65 -6.03 -0.04 -4.81
C GLU A 65 -7.18 0.92 -4.43
N LEU A 66 -8.09 0.49 -3.57
CA LEU A 66 -9.19 1.33 -3.09
C LEU A 66 -8.68 2.53 -2.29
N SER A 67 -7.73 2.33 -1.37
CA SER A 67 -7.10 3.41 -0.61
C SER A 67 -6.42 4.42 -1.51
N MET A 68 -5.66 3.97 -2.52
CA MET A 68 -5.03 4.90 -3.48
C MET A 68 -6.09 5.66 -4.29
N LYS A 69 -7.15 5.00 -4.77
CA LYS A 69 -8.23 5.65 -5.52
C LYS A 69 -8.93 6.72 -4.69
N ASP A 70 -9.29 6.39 -3.46
CA ASP A 70 -10.00 7.30 -2.57
C ASP A 70 -9.13 8.53 -2.22
N LEU A 71 -7.85 8.29 -1.93
CA LEU A 71 -6.89 9.35 -1.65
C LEU A 71 -6.70 10.29 -2.86
N LEU A 72 -6.56 9.73 -4.06
CA LEU A 72 -6.42 10.51 -5.29
C LEU A 72 -7.71 11.27 -5.62
N ALA A 73 -8.88 10.62 -5.52
CA ALA A 73 -10.16 11.27 -5.79
C ALA A 73 -10.40 12.51 -4.90
N LYS A 74 -9.95 12.45 -3.64
CA LYS A 74 -10.14 13.53 -2.66
C LYS A 74 -9.10 14.65 -2.78
N PHE A 75 -7.85 14.32 -3.06
CA PHE A 75 -6.74 15.26 -2.85
C PHE A 75 -5.79 15.43 -4.04
N TYR A 76 -5.91 14.61 -5.08
CA TYR A 76 -5.00 14.66 -6.21
C TYR A 76 -5.06 15.99 -6.96
N LYS A 77 -3.89 16.50 -7.31
CA LYS A 77 -3.73 17.64 -8.21
C LYS A 77 -2.72 17.27 -9.28
N GLU A 78 -3.20 17.15 -10.52
CA GLU A 78 -2.35 16.83 -11.66
C GLU A 78 -1.24 17.89 -11.81
N PRO A 79 0.04 17.48 -11.82
CA PRO A 79 1.14 18.41 -12.06
C PRO A 79 1.14 18.89 -13.51
N SER A 80 1.38 20.19 -13.72
CA SER A 80 1.51 20.73 -15.07
C SER A 80 2.76 20.20 -15.79
N GLN A 81 2.71 20.15 -17.12
CA GLN A 81 3.85 19.75 -17.95
C GLN A 81 5.13 20.56 -17.68
N ARG A 82 4.98 21.86 -17.34
CA ARG A 82 6.10 22.73 -16.95
C ARG A 82 6.73 22.31 -15.62
N GLN A 83 5.92 21.85 -14.67
CA GLN A 83 6.41 21.34 -13.39
C GLN A 83 7.12 19.99 -13.56
N ILE A 84 6.60 19.11 -14.41
CA ILE A 84 7.18 17.80 -14.73
C ILE A 84 8.54 17.97 -15.43
N SER A 85 8.62 18.79 -16.47
CA SER A 85 9.84 18.97 -17.26
C SER A 85 11.00 19.57 -16.46
N LYS A 86 10.70 20.44 -15.48
CA LYS A 86 11.72 21.07 -14.64
C LYS A 86 12.40 20.10 -13.67
N ASN A 87 11.70 19.07 -13.20
CA ASN A 87 12.19 18.14 -12.17
C ASN A 87 11.64 16.72 -12.38
N SER A 88 11.91 16.10 -13.53
CA SER A 88 11.29 14.82 -13.92
C SER A 88 11.52 13.69 -12.91
N ALA A 89 12.70 13.61 -12.28
CA ALA A 89 13.04 12.60 -11.27
C ALA A 89 12.19 12.65 -9.98
N ARG A 90 11.43 13.74 -9.79
CA ARG A 90 10.50 13.95 -8.67
C ARG A 90 9.15 13.29 -8.89
N TYR A 91 8.79 13.04 -10.14
CA TYR A 91 7.46 12.54 -10.48
C TYR A 91 7.52 11.05 -10.77
N LYS A 92 6.46 10.35 -10.39
CA LYS A 92 6.29 8.94 -10.68
C LYS A 92 4.94 8.72 -11.34
N LYS A 93 4.95 7.89 -12.38
CA LYS A 93 3.73 7.38 -13.00
C LYS A 93 3.22 6.19 -12.19
N ILE A 94 1.94 6.20 -11.86
CA ILE A 94 1.28 5.12 -11.13
C ILE A 94 0.03 4.71 -11.90
N ASN A 95 -0.12 3.40 -12.08
CA ASN A 95 -1.30 2.81 -12.72
C ASN A 95 -2.22 2.21 -11.66
N ILE A 96 -3.48 2.64 -11.67
CA ILE A 96 -4.53 2.17 -10.76
C ILE A 96 -5.78 1.90 -11.59
N ALA A 97 -6.19 0.62 -11.66
CA ALA A 97 -7.40 0.20 -12.39
C ALA A 97 -7.58 0.83 -13.79
N ASN A 98 -6.52 0.80 -14.60
CA ASN A 98 -6.43 1.34 -15.97
C ASN A 98 -6.33 2.87 -16.11
N GLU A 99 -6.21 3.60 -15.01
CA GLU A 99 -5.94 5.03 -15.01
C GLU A 99 -4.46 5.27 -14.67
N GLU A 100 -3.81 6.16 -15.43
CA GLU A 100 -2.44 6.60 -15.20
C GLU A 100 -2.47 7.96 -14.46
N TYR A 101 -1.73 8.05 -13.36
CA TYR A 101 -1.56 9.25 -12.57
C TYR A 101 -0.09 9.65 -12.53
N VAL A 102 0.19 10.95 -12.64
CA VAL A 102 1.55 11.50 -12.41
C VAL A 102 1.58 12.16 -11.04
N VAL A 103 2.33 11.58 -10.10
CA VAL A 103 2.37 12.07 -8.70
C VAL A 103 3.76 12.57 -8.33
N ASP A 104 3.82 13.59 -7.49
CA ASP A 104 5.05 14.11 -6.90
C ASP A 104 5.40 13.32 -5.63
N TYR A 105 6.26 12.32 -5.75
CA TYR A 105 6.56 11.44 -4.62
C TYR A 105 7.60 12.01 -3.66
N ARG A 106 8.13 13.23 -3.87
CA ARG A 106 9.13 13.81 -2.96
C ARG A 106 8.58 14.93 -2.11
N LEU A 107 7.74 15.78 -2.67
CA LEU A 107 7.26 16.99 -1.99
C LEU A 107 5.77 16.95 -1.66
N ASP A 108 4.98 16.19 -2.40
CA ASP A 108 3.55 16.05 -2.13
C ASP A 108 3.33 14.89 -1.13
N PRO A 109 2.68 15.13 0.03
CA PRO A 109 2.30 14.05 0.93
C PRO A 109 1.37 13.03 0.26
N VAL A 110 0.45 13.45 -0.61
CA VAL A 110 -0.43 12.53 -1.34
C VAL A 110 0.40 11.66 -2.28
N GLY A 111 1.27 12.27 -3.08
CA GLY A 111 2.17 11.53 -3.95
C GLY A 111 3.07 10.53 -3.20
N ARG A 112 3.62 10.90 -2.03
CA ARG A 112 4.40 9.97 -1.18
C ARG A 112 3.58 8.76 -0.74
N GLU A 113 2.39 9.02 -0.23
CA GLU A 113 1.49 7.97 0.26
C GLU A 113 1.07 7.01 -0.86
N VAL A 114 0.60 7.52 -2.01
CA VAL A 114 0.19 6.69 -3.15
C VAL A 114 1.36 5.85 -3.67
N VAL A 115 2.58 6.40 -3.70
CA VAL A 115 3.78 5.66 -4.14
C VAL A 115 4.14 4.56 -3.16
N GLY A 116 4.09 4.85 -1.86
CA GLY A 116 4.30 3.85 -0.82
C GLY A 116 3.31 2.70 -0.97
N ILE A 117 2.01 3.00 -1.04
CA ILE A 117 0.94 2.00 -1.19
C ILE A 117 1.12 1.21 -2.49
N SER A 118 1.49 1.87 -3.59
CA SER A 118 1.76 1.19 -4.85
C SER A 118 2.94 0.22 -4.75
N TYR A 119 4.00 0.55 -4.02
CA TYR A 119 5.12 -0.37 -3.82
C TYR A 119 4.71 -1.57 -2.98
N PHE A 120 3.97 -1.34 -1.89
CA PHE A 120 3.47 -2.43 -1.07
C PHE A 120 2.53 -3.36 -1.84
N ARG A 121 1.58 -2.81 -2.60
CA ARG A 121 0.71 -3.58 -3.49
C ARG A 121 1.50 -4.44 -4.48
N ASN A 122 2.53 -3.86 -5.10
CA ASN A 122 3.35 -4.59 -6.08
C ASN A 122 4.16 -5.69 -5.40
N TRP A 123 4.73 -5.42 -4.22
CA TRP A 123 5.42 -6.42 -3.40
C TRP A 123 4.48 -7.59 -3.06
N LEU A 124 3.23 -7.32 -2.62
CA LEU A 124 2.22 -8.34 -2.37
C LEU A 124 1.93 -9.19 -3.62
N ARG A 125 1.84 -8.57 -4.80
CA ARG A 125 1.61 -9.27 -6.08
C ARG A 125 2.76 -10.19 -6.46
N GLU A 126 4.00 -9.71 -6.34
CA GLU A 126 5.20 -10.48 -6.63
C GLU A 126 5.31 -11.68 -5.69
N HIS A 127 4.95 -11.49 -4.42
CA HIS A 127 5.03 -12.54 -3.42
C HIS A 127 3.80 -13.48 -3.44
N LYS A 128 2.68 -13.10 -4.08
CA LYS A 128 1.46 -13.94 -4.23
C LYS A 128 1.75 -15.37 -4.67
N LEU A 129 2.66 -15.55 -5.63
CA LEU A 129 3.05 -16.86 -6.15
C LEU A 129 3.83 -17.72 -5.15
N PHE A 130 4.51 -17.08 -4.19
CA PHE A 130 5.21 -17.77 -3.11
C PHE A 130 4.25 -18.22 -2.01
N PHE A 131 3.15 -17.48 -1.80
CA PHE A 131 2.12 -17.82 -0.81
C PHE A 131 1.15 -18.92 -1.24
N ALA A 132 0.98 -19.12 -2.56
CA ALA A 132 0.08 -20.13 -3.12
C ALA A 132 0.68 -21.56 -3.20
N ARG A 133 1.93 -21.74 -2.73
CA ARG A 133 2.64 -23.03 -2.64
C ARG A 133 2.70 -23.52 -1.21
#